data_AF-J9CGM6-F1
#
_entry.id   AF-J9CGM6-F1
#
_cell.length_a   1.000
_cell.length_b   1.000
_cell.length_c   1.000
_cell.angle_alpha   90.00
_cell.angle_beta   90.00
_cell.angle_gamma   90.00
#
_symmetry.space_group_name_H-M   'P 1'
#
loop_
_entity.id
_entity.type
_entity.pdbx_description
1 polymer ?
#
loop_
_entity_poly.entity_id
_entity_poly.type
_entity_poly.pdbx_seq_one_letter_code
_entity_poly.pdbx_strand_id
1 'polypeptide(L)'
;MNPLLCKEYQQHVRSLLMLGLPIIIGQLGNIITGLADTVMVGQHSTAELAAASFANNVINAFIILGTGFSYNCTPIIGEQLAINKHTAIGGWLKNSLMANFTTTLLILLCLAAIYFRMDWLRQPQELLPLIRPYYVVLAGSVLFVMLSNSFRQFVEGILDASISMWILTFVNALNIFGNYLLIYGKMGLPELGLLGAGVSTLFSRMIMLLLFVGVFLYQSKYAPYRKGFIVTPLRKAYWMRLNRIGWPIAFQQGI
;
A
#
# COMPACT_ATOMS: atom_id res chain seq x y z
N MET A 1 24.05 -34.85 16.65
CA MET A 1 23.45 -33.56 16.25
C MET A 1 22.86 -32.92 17.50
N ASN A 2 23.31 -31.73 17.90
CA ASN A 2 23.02 -31.16 19.22
C ASN A 2 21.51 -30.82 19.35
N PRO A 3 20.76 -31.42 20.28
CA PRO A 3 19.30 -31.26 20.37
C PRO A 3 18.85 -29.83 20.67
N LEU A 4 19.71 -29.00 21.26
CA LEU A 4 19.47 -27.57 21.49
C LEU A 4 19.46 -26.77 20.18
N LEU A 5 20.41 -27.04 19.28
CA LEU A 5 20.46 -26.45 17.94
C LEU A 5 19.23 -26.82 17.10
N CYS A 6 18.70 -28.04 17.26
CA CYS A 6 17.50 -28.48 16.55
C CYS A 6 16.24 -27.75 17.07
N LYS A 7 16.12 -27.53 18.39
CA LYS A 7 15.01 -26.77 18.99
C LYS A 7 15.05 -25.29 18.63
N GLU A 8 16.23 -24.66 18.67
CA GLU A 8 16.39 -23.27 18.23
C GLU A 8 16.05 -23.12 16.74
N TYR A 9 16.51 -24.05 15.89
CA TYR A 9 16.18 -24.06 14.47
C TYR A 9 14.67 -24.21 14.22
N GLN A 10 14.00 -25.12 14.93
CA GLN A 10 12.54 -25.30 14.86
C GLN A 10 11.77 -24.03 15.29
N GLN A 11 12.25 -23.33 16.32
CA GLN A 11 11.65 -22.07 16.76
C GLN A 11 11.82 -20.95 15.72
N HIS A 12 12.97 -20.88 15.06
CA HIS A 12 13.22 -19.91 14.00
C HIS A 12 12.35 -20.20 12.77
N VAL A 13 12.28 -21.45 12.32
CA VAL A 13 11.42 -21.87 11.21
C VAL A 13 9.95 -21.56 11.49
N ARG A 14 9.47 -21.88 12.70
CA ARG A 14 8.09 -21.57 13.10
C ARG A 14 7.81 -20.07 13.07
N SER A 15 8.74 -19.24 13.58
CA SER A 15 8.60 -17.78 13.59
C SER A 15 8.60 -17.21 12.17
N LEU A 16 9.47 -17.72 11.30
CA LEU A 16 9.51 -17.37 9.88
C LEU A 16 8.20 -17.74 9.17
N LEU A 17 7.64 -18.91 9.44
CA LEU A 17 6.36 -19.32 8.86
C LEU A 17 5.19 -18.49 9.39
N MET A 18 5.18 -18.16 10.68
CA MET A 18 4.14 -17.31 11.29
C MET A 18 4.12 -15.89 10.73
N LEU A 19 5.24 -15.37 10.24
CA LEU A 19 5.34 -14.06 9.59
C LEU A 19 5.20 -14.14 8.07
N GLY A 20 5.91 -15.07 7.45
CA GLY A 20 6.02 -15.23 6.01
C GLY A 20 4.70 -15.66 5.38
N LEU A 21 3.97 -16.61 5.98
CA LEU A 21 2.73 -17.10 5.40
C LEU A 21 1.65 -15.99 5.31
N PRO A 22 1.39 -15.18 6.35
CA PRO A 22 0.51 -14.02 6.24
C PRO A 22 0.92 -13.01 5.17
N ILE A 23 2.21 -12.71 5.05
CA ILE A 23 2.72 -11.78 4.05
C ILE A 23 2.46 -12.33 2.64
N ILE A 24 2.76 -13.62 2.40
CA ILE A 24 2.53 -14.29 1.11
C ILE A 24 1.04 -14.23 0.74
N ILE A 25 0.14 -14.55 1.67
CA ILE A 25 -1.31 -14.51 1.42
C ILE A 25 -1.75 -13.09 1.03
N GLY A 26 -1.26 -12.07 1.73
CA GLY A 26 -1.55 -10.66 1.38
C GLY A 26 -1.06 -10.29 -0.02
N GLN A 27 0.14 -10.72 -0.42
CA GLN A 27 0.68 -10.46 -1.75
C GLN A 27 -0.06 -11.23 -2.86
N LEU A 28 -0.43 -12.49 -2.60
CA LEU A 28 -1.26 -13.25 -3.53
C LEU A 28 -2.60 -12.57 -3.77
N GLY A 29 -3.22 -12.01 -2.72
CA GLY A 29 -4.45 -11.21 -2.84
C GLY A 29 -4.29 -10.02 -3.79
N ASN A 30 -3.16 -9.31 -3.72
CA ASN A 30 -2.89 -8.17 -4.61
C ASN A 30 -2.75 -8.63 -6.07
N ILE A 31 -2.05 -9.74 -6.31
CA ILE A 31 -1.89 -10.33 -7.65
C ILE A 31 -3.25 -10.75 -8.21
N ILE A 32 -4.07 -11.43 -7.42
CA ILE A 32 -5.42 -11.87 -7.80
C ILE A 32 -6.30 -10.68 -8.15
N THR A 33 -6.24 -9.61 -7.35
CA THR A 33 -7.02 -8.38 -7.61
C THR A 33 -6.59 -7.73 -8.91
N GLY A 34 -5.29 -7.58 -9.16
CA GLY A 34 -4.80 -7.02 -10.44
C GLY A 34 -5.21 -7.87 -11.67
N LEU A 35 -5.23 -9.19 -11.52
CA LEU A 35 -5.76 -10.09 -12.56
C LEU A 35 -7.26 -9.89 -12.76
N ALA A 36 -8.04 -9.80 -11.68
CA ALA A 36 -9.47 -9.55 -11.74
C ALA A 36 -9.78 -8.20 -12.40
N ASP A 37 -9.08 -7.12 -12.05
CA ASP A 37 -9.20 -5.81 -12.67
C ASP A 37 -8.98 -5.90 -14.19
N THR A 38 -7.90 -6.57 -14.59
CA THR A 38 -7.53 -6.74 -16.01
C THR A 38 -8.58 -7.54 -16.77
N VAL A 39 -9.08 -8.63 -16.19
CA VAL A 39 -10.11 -9.47 -16.81
C VAL A 39 -11.44 -8.73 -16.90
N MET A 40 -11.87 -8.04 -15.84
CA MET A 40 -13.16 -7.36 -15.81
C MET A 40 -13.20 -6.17 -16.76
N VAL A 41 -12.17 -5.33 -16.76
CA VAL A 41 -12.06 -4.22 -17.72
C VAL A 41 -11.93 -4.75 -19.15
N GLY A 42 -11.15 -5.83 -19.35
CA GLY A 42 -11.00 -6.45 -20.67
C GLY A 42 -12.29 -7.06 -21.24
N GLN A 43 -13.15 -7.61 -20.38
CA GLN A 43 -14.48 -8.10 -20.77
C GLN A 43 -15.44 -6.96 -21.10
N HIS A 44 -15.27 -5.80 -20.49
CA HIS A 44 -16.09 -4.63 -20.75
C HIS A 44 -15.74 -3.98 -22.09
N SER A 45 -14.46 -3.66 -22.32
CA SER A 45 -14.02 -3.02 -23.56
C SER A 45 -12.51 -3.15 -23.80
N THR A 46 -12.12 -3.47 -25.03
CA THR A 46 -10.71 -3.51 -25.45
C THR A 46 -10.03 -2.14 -25.39
N ALA A 47 -10.76 -1.06 -25.69
CA ALA A 47 -10.27 0.31 -25.58
C ALA A 47 -10.05 0.70 -24.11
N GLU A 48 -10.96 0.30 -23.22
CA GLU A 48 -10.80 0.51 -21.79
C GLU A 48 -9.62 -0.28 -21.22
N LEU A 49 -9.41 -1.52 -21.67
CA LEU A 49 -8.25 -2.33 -21.27
C LEU A 49 -6.93 -1.69 -21.70
N ALA A 50 -6.87 -1.14 -22.91
CA ALA A 50 -5.68 -0.43 -23.40
C ALA A 50 -5.41 0.84 -22.55
N ALA A 51 -6.46 1.62 -22.27
CA ALA A 51 -6.38 2.80 -21.40
C ALA A 51 -5.94 2.44 -19.96
N ALA A 52 -6.52 1.38 -19.40
CA ALA A 52 -6.20 0.87 -18.06
C ALA A 52 -4.74 0.43 -17.98
N SER A 53 -4.27 -0.30 -18.98
CA SER A 53 -2.89 -0.81 -19.02
C SER A 53 -1.87 0.33 -18.96
N PHE A 54 -2.08 1.38 -19.75
CA PHE A 54 -1.23 2.56 -19.71
C PHE A 54 -1.25 3.24 -18.33
N ALA A 55 -2.44 3.56 -17.80
CA ALA A 55 -2.55 4.27 -16.53
C ALA A 55 -2.01 3.43 -15.36
N ASN A 56 -2.31 2.14 -15.30
CA ASN A 56 -1.82 1.23 -14.27
C ASN A 56 -0.30 1.10 -14.31
N ASN A 57 0.31 0.99 -15.49
CA ASN A 57 1.78 0.92 -15.58
C ASN A 57 2.45 2.15 -14.98
N VAL A 58 1.96 3.35 -15.33
CA VAL A 58 2.48 4.60 -14.78
C VAL A 58 2.27 4.66 -13.27
N ILE A 59 1.04 4.44 -12.80
CA ILE A 59 0.71 4.55 -11.37
C ILE A 59 1.47 3.50 -10.54
N ASN A 60 1.55 2.25 -11.02
CA ASN A 60 2.23 1.17 -10.32
C ASN A 60 3.73 1.40 -10.21
N ALA A 61 4.39 1.98 -11.22
CA ALA A 61 5.80 2.36 -11.12
C ALA A 61 6.06 3.28 -9.92
N PHE A 62 5.20 4.29 -9.74
CA PHE A 62 5.29 5.19 -8.58
C PHE A 62 4.87 4.54 -7.26
N ILE A 63 3.90 3.62 -7.27
CA ILE A 63 3.53 2.86 -6.06
C ILE A 63 4.67 1.94 -5.63
N ILE A 64 5.38 1.30 -6.56
CA ILE A 64 6.55 0.46 -6.26
C ILE A 64 7.67 1.31 -5.65
N LEU A 65 7.99 2.47 -6.26
CA LEU A 65 8.93 3.44 -5.70
C LEU A 65 8.52 3.85 -4.27
N GLY A 66 7.26 4.24 -4.08
CA GLY A 66 6.74 4.64 -2.78
C GLY A 66 6.77 3.51 -1.74
N THR A 67 6.39 2.30 -2.12
CA THR A 67 6.41 1.13 -1.24
C THR A 67 7.84 0.75 -0.85
N GLY A 68 8.77 0.79 -1.80
CA GLY A 68 10.21 0.62 -1.54
C GLY A 68 10.72 1.66 -0.54
N PHE A 69 10.27 2.92 -0.66
CA PHE A 69 10.54 3.94 0.36
C PHE A 69 10.01 3.52 1.73
N SER A 70 8.77 3.00 1.84
CA SER A 70 8.20 2.61 3.14
C SER A 70 8.92 1.44 3.82
N TYR A 71 9.54 0.52 3.07
CA TYR A 71 10.13 -0.73 3.62
C TYR A 71 11.19 -0.53 4.69
N ASN A 72 11.87 0.62 4.72
CA ASN A 72 12.83 0.92 5.78
C ASN A 72 12.22 0.98 7.20
N CYS A 73 10.90 1.19 7.30
CA CYS A 73 10.20 1.31 8.56
C CYS A 73 10.17 -0.01 9.36
N THR A 74 10.01 -1.15 8.67
CA THR A 74 9.95 -2.48 9.29
C THR A 74 11.21 -2.86 10.08
N PRO A 75 12.44 -2.80 9.51
CA PRO A 75 13.64 -3.11 10.27
C PRO A 75 13.91 -2.11 11.41
N ILE A 76 13.57 -0.82 11.24
CA ILE A 76 13.72 0.19 12.31
C ILE A 76 12.79 -0.14 13.48
N ILE A 77 11.54 -0.52 13.20
CA ILE A 77 10.58 -0.91 14.24
C ILE A 77 11.01 -2.22 14.91
N GLY A 78 11.45 -3.21 14.14
CA GLY A 78 11.99 -4.47 14.66
C GLY A 78 13.19 -4.27 15.58
N GLU A 79 14.11 -3.36 15.23
CA GLU A 79 15.26 -2.97 16.08
C GLU A 79 14.78 -2.43 17.44
N GLN A 80 13.78 -1.53 17.43
CA GLN A 80 13.22 -0.98 18.67
C GLN A 80 12.41 -1.99 19.48
N LEU A 81 11.78 -2.96 18.82
CA LEU A 81 11.05 -4.04 19.46
C LEU A 81 12.00 -4.97 20.21
N ALA A 82 13.13 -5.32 19.60
CA ALA A 82 14.16 -6.19 20.21
C ALA A 82 14.71 -5.63 21.54
N ILE A 83 14.74 -4.31 21.69
CA ILE A 83 15.15 -3.62 22.92
C ILE A 83 13.97 -3.12 23.77
N ASN A 84 12.75 -3.60 23.51
CA ASN A 84 11.52 -3.31 24.26
C ASN A 84 11.16 -1.81 24.37
N LYS A 85 11.56 -0.99 23.39
CA LYS A 85 11.27 0.46 23.36
C LYS A 85 9.94 0.78 22.68
N HIS A 86 8.83 0.31 23.25
CA HIS A 86 7.49 0.48 22.66
C HIS A 86 7.07 1.95 22.43
N THR A 87 7.46 2.87 23.32
CA THR A 87 7.20 4.31 23.15
C THR A 87 7.93 4.87 21.92
N ALA A 88 9.17 4.42 21.68
CA ALA A 88 9.94 4.85 20.51
C ALA A 88 9.30 4.34 19.21
N ILE A 89 8.78 3.11 19.21
CA ILE A 89 8.07 2.52 18.06
C ILE A 89 6.89 3.41 17.63
N GLY A 90 6.08 3.89 18.57
CA GLY A 90 4.98 4.81 18.28
C GLY A 90 5.45 6.12 17.64
N GLY A 91 6.59 6.65 18.12
CA GLY A 91 7.25 7.80 17.51
C GLY A 91 7.77 7.53 16.09
N TRP A 92 8.32 6.34 15.82
CA TRP A 92 8.75 5.93 14.49
C TRP A 92 7.56 5.81 13.52
N LEU A 93 6.43 5.22 13.93
CA LEU A 93 5.22 5.19 13.12
C LEU A 93 4.74 6.60 12.76
N LYS A 94 4.72 7.54 13.71
CA LYS A 94 4.36 8.94 13.46
C LYS A 94 5.28 9.61 12.43
N ASN A 95 6.59 9.43 12.58
CA ASN A 95 7.57 9.99 11.64
C ASN A 95 7.51 9.29 10.27
N SER A 96 7.17 8.00 10.23
CA SER A 96 6.94 7.22 9.01
C SER A 96 5.72 7.74 8.24
N LEU A 97 4.60 8.00 8.92
CA LEU A 97 3.43 8.62 8.30
C LEU A 97 3.75 9.99 7.72
N MET A 98 4.50 10.83 8.46
CA MET A 98 4.94 12.13 7.95
C MET A 98 5.87 11.98 6.74
N ALA A 99 6.82 11.06 6.78
CA ALA A 99 7.75 10.81 5.68
C ALA A 99 7.01 10.30 4.43
N ASN A 100 6.13 9.31 4.56
CA ASN A 100 5.32 8.79 3.46
C ASN A 100 4.32 9.82 2.94
N PHE A 101 3.78 10.69 3.80
CA PHE A 101 2.95 11.82 3.36
C PHE A 101 3.78 12.78 2.49
N THR A 102 4.96 13.21 2.93
CA THR A 102 5.84 14.09 2.14
C THR A 102 6.30 13.44 0.83
N THR A 103 6.61 12.15 0.84
CA THR A 103 6.99 11.40 -0.36
C THR A 103 5.81 11.26 -1.32
N THR A 104 4.60 11.02 -0.81
CA THR A 104 3.37 11.02 -1.63
C THR A 104 3.18 12.35 -2.34
N LEU A 105 3.40 13.49 -1.67
CA LEU A 105 3.26 14.80 -2.32
C LEU A 105 4.23 14.95 -3.50
N LEU A 106 5.47 14.48 -3.36
CA LEU A 106 6.44 14.46 -4.47
C LEU A 106 5.98 13.55 -5.62
N ILE A 107 5.48 12.35 -5.29
CA ILE A 107 4.93 11.42 -6.28
C ILE A 107 3.75 12.05 -7.02
N LEU A 108 2.81 12.68 -6.30
CA LEU A 108 1.65 13.35 -6.88
C LEU A 108 2.06 14.51 -7.78
N LEU A 109 3.11 15.26 -7.44
CA LEU A 109 3.66 16.29 -8.32
C LEU A 109 4.21 15.69 -9.62
N CYS A 110 4.94 14.57 -9.55
CA CYS A 110 5.40 13.86 -10.75
C CYS A 110 4.24 13.33 -11.60
N LEU A 111 3.23 12.73 -10.97
CA LEU A 111 2.03 12.23 -11.66
C LEU A 111 1.23 13.38 -12.28
N ALA A 112 1.12 14.53 -11.62
CA ALA A 112 0.48 15.72 -12.18
C ALA A 112 1.26 16.24 -13.40
N ALA A 113 2.59 16.26 -13.35
CA ALA A 113 3.42 16.64 -14.50
C ALA A 113 3.18 15.70 -15.70
N ILE A 114 3.06 14.39 -15.46
CA ILE A 114 2.70 13.40 -16.49
C ILE A 114 1.31 13.65 -17.03
N TYR A 115 0.31 13.92 -16.17
CA TYR A 115 -1.05 14.24 -16.60
C TYR A 115 -1.10 15.44 -17.55
N PHE A 116 -0.42 16.54 -17.21
CA PHE A 116 -0.37 17.74 -18.07
C PHE A 116 0.45 17.55 -19.35
N ARG A 117 1.29 16.51 -19.41
CA ARG A 117 2.10 16.16 -20.59
C ARG A 117 1.63 14.87 -21.25
N MET A 118 0.41 14.42 -20.96
CA MET A 118 -0.09 13.13 -21.43
C MET A 118 -0.17 13.05 -22.96
N ASP A 119 -0.44 14.19 -23.61
CA ASP A 119 -0.49 14.29 -25.08
C ASP A 119 0.89 14.04 -25.73
N TRP A 120 1.99 14.17 -24.98
CA TRP A 120 3.35 13.91 -25.47
C TRP A 120 3.72 12.43 -25.40
N LEU A 121 2.93 11.61 -24.70
CA LEU A 121 3.17 10.19 -24.49
C LEU A 121 2.65 9.32 -25.65
N ARG A 122 2.28 9.96 -26.78
CA ARG A 122 1.87 9.34 -28.05
C ARG A 122 0.77 8.27 -27.90
N GLN A 123 -0.13 8.45 -26.94
CA GLN A 123 -1.31 7.60 -26.81
C GLN A 123 -2.31 7.93 -27.94
N PRO A 124 -3.06 6.94 -28.46
CA PRO A 124 -4.15 7.19 -29.40
C PRO A 124 -5.14 8.21 -28.83
N GLN A 125 -5.51 9.22 -29.63
CA GLN A 125 -6.35 10.33 -29.16
C GLN A 125 -7.73 9.87 -28.64
N GLU A 126 -8.25 8.79 -29.23
CA GLU A 126 -9.51 8.16 -28.82
C GLU A 126 -9.47 7.54 -27.41
N LEU A 127 -8.29 7.21 -26.89
CA LEU A 127 -8.13 6.63 -25.54
C LEU A 127 -7.98 7.70 -24.46
N LEU A 128 -7.58 8.93 -24.81
CA LEU A 128 -7.35 10.00 -23.83
C LEU A 128 -8.58 10.31 -22.95
N PRO A 129 -9.83 10.30 -23.47
CA PRO A 129 -11.03 10.47 -22.64
C PRO A 129 -11.23 9.36 -21.60
N LEU A 130 -10.71 8.15 -21.84
CA LEU A 130 -10.76 7.03 -20.90
C LEU A 130 -9.60 7.09 -19.90
N ILE A 131 -8.39 7.38 -20.39
CA ILE A 131 -7.17 7.43 -19.57
C ILE A 131 -7.25 8.54 -18.53
N ARG A 132 -7.59 9.78 -18.93
CA ARG A 132 -7.51 10.96 -18.06
C ARG A 132 -8.33 10.83 -16.76
N PRO A 133 -9.64 10.50 -16.79
CA PRO A 133 -10.42 10.39 -15.55
C PRO A 133 -9.96 9.21 -14.68
N TYR A 134 -9.67 8.05 -15.28
CA TYR A 134 -9.17 6.89 -14.57
C TYR A 134 -7.82 7.18 -13.88
N TYR A 135 -6.90 7.84 -14.60
CA TYR A 135 -5.59 8.23 -14.11
C TYR A 135 -5.69 9.15 -12.88
N VAL A 136 -6.56 10.17 -12.92
CA VAL A 136 -6.72 11.11 -11.81
C VAL A 136 -7.23 10.40 -10.55
N VAL A 137 -8.19 9.50 -10.69
CA VAL A 137 -8.73 8.71 -9.56
C VAL A 137 -7.63 7.81 -8.98
N LEU A 138 -6.87 7.12 -9.83
CA LEU A 138 -5.75 6.31 -9.39
C LEU A 138 -4.64 7.13 -8.73
N ALA A 139 -4.28 8.29 -9.29
CA ALA A 139 -3.29 9.19 -8.70
C ALA A 139 -3.74 9.65 -7.31
N GLY A 140 -5.00 10.07 -7.14
CA GLY A 140 -5.57 10.41 -5.83
C GLY A 140 -5.50 9.27 -4.82
N SER A 141 -5.62 8.02 -5.28
CA SER A 141 -5.54 6.85 -4.41
C SER A 141 -4.13 6.55 -3.85
N VAL A 142 -3.07 7.12 -4.46
CA VAL A 142 -1.67 6.93 -4.04
C VAL A 142 -1.45 7.38 -2.60
N LEU A 143 -2.13 8.45 -2.17
CA LEU A 143 -2.06 8.92 -0.79
C LEU A 143 -2.49 7.85 0.22
N PHE A 144 -3.60 7.18 -0.05
CA PHE A 144 -4.16 6.20 0.89
C PHE A 144 -3.31 4.94 0.97
N VAL A 145 -2.79 4.44 -0.16
CA VAL A 145 -1.89 3.28 -0.14
C VAL A 145 -0.58 3.61 0.57
N MET A 146 -0.05 4.83 0.40
CA MET A 146 1.20 5.24 1.03
C MET A 146 1.10 5.38 2.56
N LEU A 147 0.01 5.98 3.04
CA LEU A 147 -0.26 6.06 4.47
C LEU A 147 -0.54 4.67 5.05
N SER A 148 -1.30 3.83 4.32
CA SER A 148 -1.55 2.45 4.73
C SER A 148 -0.27 1.63 4.83
N ASN A 149 0.68 1.83 3.91
CA ASN A 149 1.99 1.18 3.96
C ASN A 149 2.76 1.53 5.23
N SER A 150 2.64 2.75 5.76
CA SER A 150 3.28 3.11 7.04
C SER A 150 2.76 2.22 8.19
N PHE A 151 1.45 2.00 8.25
CA PHE A 151 0.84 1.11 9.24
C PHE A 151 1.17 -0.36 8.97
N ARG A 152 1.13 -0.79 7.71
CA ARG A 152 1.50 -2.14 7.29
C ARG A 152 2.91 -2.49 7.73
N GLN A 153 3.89 -1.64 7.40
CA GLN A 153 5.28 -1.84 7.80
C GLN A 153 5.44 -1.81 9.33
N PHE A 154 4.60 -1.06 10.04
CA PHE A 154 4.56 -1.06 11.50
C PHE A 154 4.05 -2.37 12.09
N VAL A 155 2.90 -2.88 11.63
CA VAL A 155 2.36 -4.15 12.16
C VAL A 155 3.27 -5.32 11.82
N GLU A 156 3.87 -5.33 10.62
CA GLU A 156 4.87 -6.34 10.24
C GLU A 156 6.16 -6.18 11.07
N GLY A 157 6.58 -4.95 11.36
CA GLY A 157 7.76 -4.66 12.18
C GLY A 157 7.61 -5.07 13.65
N ILE A 158 6.39 -5.05 14.20
CA ILE A 158 6.09 -5.57 15.54
C ILE A 158 5.75 -7.08 15.55
N LEU A 159 5.97 -7.77 14.43
CA LEU A 159 5.73 -9.20 14.24
C LEU A 159 4.25 -9.63 14.26
N ASP A 160 3.35 -8.74 13.86
CA ASP A 160 1.89 -8.92 13.84
C ASP A 160 1.34 -8.92 12.40
N ALA A 161 2.04 -9.63 11.51
CA ALA A 161 1.78 -9.66 10.07
C ALA A 161 0.39 -10.23 9.70
N SER A 162 -0.26 -10.96 10.61
CA SER A 162 -1.64 -11.45 10.42
C SER A 162 -2.64 -10.31 10.23
N ILE A 163 -2.42 -9.16 10.87
CA ILE A 163 -3.28 -7.97 10.67
C ILE A 163 -3.18 -7.44 9.26
N SER A 164 -1.95 -7.34 8.72
CA SER A 164 -1.75 -6.99 7.31
C SER A 164 -2.52 -7.95 6.40
N MET A 165 -2.35 -9.25 6.59
CA MET A 165 -3.02 -10.28 5.80
C MET A 165 -4.55 -10.09 5.79
N TRP A 166 -5.19 -10.01 6.95
CA TRP A 166 -6.65 -9.89 7.02
C TRP A 166 -7.16 -8.60 6.35
N ILE A 167 -6.48 -7.47 6.58
CA ILE A 167 -6.86 -6.19 5.96
C ILE A 167 -6.68 -6.24 4.44
N LEU A 168 -5.52 -6.72 3.95
CA LEU A 168 -5.23 -6.83 2.52
C LEU A 168 -6.25 -7.75 1.84
N THR A 169 -6.51 -8.93 2.39
CA THR A 169 -7.49 -9.88 1.82
C THR A 169 -8.89 -9.26 1.77
N PHE A 170 -9.33 -8.60 2.84
CA PHE A 170 -10.65 -7.95 2.86
C PHE A 170 -10.76 -6.82 1.84
N VAL A 171 -9.76 -5.96 1.76
CA VAL A 171 -9.73 -4.81 0.84
C VAL A 171 -9.66 -5.27 -0.62
N ASN A 172 -8.91 -6.34 -0.90
CA ASN A 172 -8.83 -6.96 -2.21
C ASN A 172 -10.18 -7.56 -2.63
N ALA A 173 -10.86 -8.28 -1.73
CA ALA A 173 -12.21 -8.77 -1.98
C ALA A 173 -13.20 -7.61 -2.20
N LEU A 174 -13.09 -6.54 -1.41
CA LEU A 174 -13.90 -5.33 -1.55
C LEU A 174 -13.67 -4.65 -2.91
N ASN A 175 -12.43 -4.61 -3.39
CA ASN A 175 -12.09 -4.07 -4.71
C ASN A 175 -12.74 -4.88 -5.83
N ILE A 176 -12.56 -6.21 -5.83
CA ILE A 176 -13.16 -7.08 -6.86
C ILE A 176 -14.69 -6.96 -6.86
N PHE A 177 -15.30 -6.90 -5.68
CA PHE A 177 -16.74 -6.68 -5.54
C PHE A 177 -17.16 -5.30 -6.06
N GLY A 178 -16.44 -4.23 -5.69
CA GLY A 178 -16.69 -2.88 -6.16
C GLY A 178 -16.54 -2.74 -7.68
N ASN A 179 -15.58 -3.45 -8.28
CA ASN A 179 -15.42 -3.53 -9.73
C ASN A 179 -16.63 -4.15 -10.39
N TYR A 180 -17.08 -5.31 -9.88
CA TYR A 180 -18.28 -5.96 -10.40
C TYR A 180 -19.50 -5.03 -10.37
N LEU A 181 -19.65 -4.24 -9.30
CA LEU A 181 -20.75 -3.29 -9.16
C LEU A 181 -20.63 -2.10 -10.11
N LEU A 182 -19.46 -1.45 -10.17
CA LEU A 182 -19.28 -0.15 -10.81
C LEU A 182 -18.88 -0.26 -12.29
N ILE A 183 -18.14 -1.29 -12.68
CA ILE A 183 -17.79 -1.52 -14.09
C ILE A 183 -19.07 -1.88 -14.86
N TYR A 184 -19.89 -2.79 -14.32
CA TYR A 184 -21.05 -3.36 -15.01
C TYR A 184 -22.41 -2.80 -14.59
N GLY A 185 -22.45 -1.75 -13.76
CA GLY A 185 -23.70 -1.10 -13.33
C GLY A 185 -24.71 -2.03 -12.64
N LYS A 186 -24.26 -2.80 -11.65
CA LYS A 186 -25.10 -3.78 -10.94
C LYS A 186 -25.75 -3.19 -9.68
N MET A 187 -26.81 -3.84 -9.19
CA MET A 187 -27.55 -3.45 -7.97
C MET A 187 -28.11 -2.01 -8.00
N GLY A 188 -28.52 -1.52 -9.19
CA GLY A 188 -29.09 -0.18 -9.36
C GLY A 188 -28.06 0.95 -9.42
N LEU A 189 -26.77 0.62 -9.43
CA LEU A 189 -25.69 1.59 -9.65
C LEU A 189 -25.50 1.89 -11.15
N PRO A 190 -25.02 3.09 -11.50
CA PRO A 190 -24.69 3.42 -12.88
C PRO A 190 -23.49 2.59 -13.37
N GLU A 191 -23.50 2.28 -14.66
CA GLU A 191 -22.36 1.66 -15.34
C GLU A 191 -21.28 2.72 -15.60
N LEU A 192 -20.12 2.57 -14.97
CA LEU A 192 -19.00 3.50 -15.04
C LEU A 192 -17.80 2.96 -15.83
N GLY A 193 -17.86 1.70 -16.31
CA GLY A 193 -16.76 1.05 -17.04
C GLY A 193 -15.42 1.18 -16.31
N LEU A 194 -14.39 1.59 -17.05
CA LEU A 194 -13.04 1.83 -16.55
C LEU A 194 -12.98 2.78 -15.35
N LEU A 195 -13.79 3.85 -15.36
CA LEU A 195 -13.83 4.78 -14.24
C LEU A 195 -14.33 4.08 -12.95
N GLY A 196 -15.27 3.14 -13.09
CA GLY A 196 -15.76 2.30 -12.00
C GLY A 196 -14.66 1.48 -11.33
N ALA A 197 -13.77 0.87 -12.13
CA ALA A 197 -12.57 0.20 -11.61
C ALA A 197 -11.67 1.14 -10.81
N GLY A 198 -11.48 2.37 -11.29
CA GLY A 198 -10.67 3.39 -10.61
C GLY A 198 -11.28 3.78 -9.26
N VAL A 199 -12.58 4.04 -9.23
CA VAL A 199 -13.33 4.41 -8.02
C VAL A 199 -13.33 3.29 -7.00
N SER A 200 -13.55 2.04 -7.43
CA SER A 200 -13.45 0.86 -6.58
C SER A 200 -12.06 0.75 -5.93
N THR A 201 -11.00 0.94 -6.72
CA THR A 201 -9.62 0.91 -6.22
C THR A 201 -9.33 2.02 -5.21
N LEU A 202 -9.75 3.25 -5.51
CA LEU A 202 -9.62 4.38 -4.58
C LEU A 202 -10.34 4.09 -3.26
N PHE A 203 -11.60 3.67 -3.34
CA PHE A 203 -12.41 3.38 -2.16
C PHE A 203 -11.80 2.27 -1.32
N SER A 204 -11.40 1.16 -1.93
CA SER A 204 -10.72 0.06 -1.25
C SER A 204 -9.44 0.52 -0.54
N ARG A 205 -8.63 1.38 -1.16
CA ARG A 205 -7.43 1.96 -0.52
C ARG A 205 -7.77 2.90 0.64
N MET A 206 -8.87 3.66 0.55
CA MET A 206 -9.37 4.46 1.67
C MET A 206 -9.78 3.57 2.85
N ILE A 207 -10.56 2.51 2.58
CA ILE A 207 -10.98 1.55 3.60
C ILE A 207 -9.77 0.86 4.23
N MET A 208 -8.75 0.51 3.45
CA MET A 208 -7.49 -0.05 3.96
C MET A 208 -6.86 0.85 5.03
N LEU A 209 -6.73 2.15 4.73
CA LEU A 209 -6.18 3.10 5.69
C LEU A 209 -7.03 3.18 6.95
N LEU A 210 -8.36 3.26 6.80
CA LEU A 210 -9.29 3.33 7.92
C LEU A 210 -9.23 2.07 8.80
N LEU A 211 -9.08 0.88 8.21
CA LEU A 211 -8.93 -0.37 8.96
C LEU A 211 -7.62 -0.39 9.75
N PHE A 212 -6.50 0.01 9.14
CA PHE A 212 -5.23 0.11 9.85
C PHE A 212 -5.28 1.13 11.00
N VAL A 213 -5.85 2.30 10.76
CA VAL A 213 -6.06 3.33 11.79
C VAL A 213 -6.97 2.79 12.89
N GLY A 214 -8.08 2.15 12.55
CA GLY A 214 -9.01 1.54 13.50
C GLY A 214 -8.35 0.48 14.37
N VAL A 215 -7.59 -0.44 13.77
CA VAL A 215 -6.81 -1.45 14.51
C VAL A 215 -5.84 -0.77 15.48
N PHE A 216 -5.09 0.22 15.01
CA PHE A 216 -4.13 0.95 15.83
C PHE A 216 -4.81 1.68 17.00
N LEU A 217 -5.97 2.30 16.79
CA LEU A 217 -6.70 3.07 17.79
C LEU A 217 -7.40 2.18 18.83
N TYR A 218 -8.07 1.12 18.41
CA TYR A 218 -9.02 0.38 19.26
C TYR A 218 -8.45 -0.89 19.89
N GLN A 219 -7.47 -1.57 19.29
CA GLN A 219 -6.96 -2.80 19.88
C GLN A 219 -6.04 -2.52 21.08
N SER A 220 -6.30 -3.16 22.21
CA SER A 220 -5.59 -2.94 23.49
C SER A 220 -4.09 -3.19 23.38
N LYS A 221 -3.66 -4.20 22.61
CA LYS A 221 -2.24 -4.53 22.39
C LYS A 221 -1.40 -3.38 21.81
N TYR A 222 -2.02 -2.40 21.14
CA TYR A 222 -1.29 -1.25 20.61
C TYR A 222 -1.23 -0.03 21.55
N ALA A 223 -1.80 -0.12 22.76
CA ALA A 223 -1.79 0.99 23.71
C ALA A 223 -0.39 1.57 24.00
N PRO A 224 0.68 0.76 24.16
CA PRO A 224 2.03 1.29 24.38
C PRO A 224 2.54 2.12 23.18
N TYR A 225 2.24 1.67 21.96
CA TYR A 225 2.62 2.37 20.72
C TYR A 225 1.80 3.63 20.53
N ARG A 226 0.49 3.62 20.84
CA ARG A 226 -0.36 4.82 20.82
C ARG A 226 0.16 5.89 21.77
N LYS A 227 0.55 5.52 22.99
CA LYS A 227 1.16 6.46 23.94
C LYS A 227 2.41 7.09 23.32
N GLY A 228 3.29 6.28 22.74
CA GLY A 228 4.47 6.74 22.02
C GLY A 228 4.17 7.68 20.85
N PHE A 229 3.14 7.39 20.08
CA PHE A 229 2.68 8.20 18.95
C PHE A 229 2.21 9.59 19.39
N ILE A 230 1.48 9.67 20.51
CA ILE A 230 0.96 10.93 21.05
C ILE A 230 2.11 11.76 21.64
N VAL A 231 2.91 11.19 22.54
CA VAL A 231 3.91 11.94 23.31
C VAL A 231 5.18 12.28 22.53
N THR A 232 5.51 11.51 21.49
CA THR A 232 6.73 11.76 20.72
C THR A 232 6.46 12.85 19.67
N PRO A 233 7.16 13.99 19.72
CA PRO A 233 7.05 15.00 18.65
C PRO A 233 7.66 14.46 17.35
N LEU A 234 7.31 15.09 16.22
CA LEU A 234 8.03 14.84 14.98
C LEU A 234 9.49 15.23 15.17
N ARG A 235 10.41 14.30 14.89
CA ARG A 235 11.84 14.51 15.10
C ARG A 235 12.52 14.55 13.75
N LYS A 236 13.17 15.67 13.43
CA LYS A 236 13.95 15.83 12.19
C LYS A 236 14.93 14.68 12.00
N ALA A 237 15.58 14.20 13.07
CA ALA A 237 16.49 13.06 13.02
C ALA A 237 15.83 11.76 12.54
N TYR A 238 14.59 11.48 12.98
CA TYR A 238 13.86 10.26 12.57
C TYR A 238 13.45 10.37 11.11
N TRP A 239 12.88 11.52 10.73
CA TRP A 239 12.51 11.79 9.35
C TRP A 239 13.71 11.72 8.39
N MET A 240 14.87 12.28 8.77
CA MET A 240 16.10 12.18 7.97
C MET A 240 16.59 10.74 7.86
N ARG A 241 16.54 9.94 8.94
CA ARG A 241 16.92 8.52 8.89
C ARG A 241 16.01 7.72 7.95
N LEU A 242 14.70 7.95 8.03
CA LEU A 242 13.72 7.31 7.13
C LEU A 242 14.00 7.67 5.67
N ASN A 243 14.27 8.93 5.36
CA ASN A 243 14.57 9.35 3.98
C ASN A 243 15.91 8.79 3.48
N ARG A 244 16.96 8.82 4.31
CA ARG A 244 18.30 8.34 3.93
C ARG A 244 18.31 6.86 3.58
N ILE A 245 17.48 6.05 4.23
CA ILE A 245 17.37 4.61 3.96
C ILE A 245 16.29 4.33 2.91
N GLY A 246 15.17 5.05 2.98
CA GLY A 246 14.02 4.84 2.10
C GLY A 246 14.29 5.14 0.64
N TRP A 247 14.95 6.26 0.30
CA TRP A 247 15.21 6.61 -1.10
C TRP A 247 16.08 5.60 -1.84
N PRO A 248 17.22 5.12 -1.29
CA PRO A 248 17.98 4.04 -1.93
C PRO A 248 17.16 2.77 -2.21
N ILE A 249 16.33 2.33 -1.25
CA ILE A 249 15.49 1.14 -1.41
C ILE A 249 14.39 1.41 -2.46
N ALA A 250 13.81 2.61 -2.45
CA ALA A 250 12.84 3.03 -3.46
C ALA A 250 13.42 2.89 -4.86
N PHE A 251 14.59 3.50 -5.11
CA PHE A 251 15.25 3.43 -6.42
C PHE A 251 15.68 2.01 -6.81
N GLN A 252 16.12 1.20 -5.85
CA GLN A 252 16.45 -0.21 -6.12
C GLN A 252 15.22 -1.04 -6.54
N GLN A 253 14.03 -0.71 -6.04
CA GLN A 253 12.78 -1.42 -6.35
C GLN A 253 12.12 -0.90 -7.62
N GLY A 254 12.26 0.40 -7.92
CA GLY A 254 11.57 1.07 -9.02
C GLY A 254 12.38 1.23 -10.30
N ILE A 255 13.63 0.77 -10.35
CA ILE A 255 14.51 0.70 -11.53
C ILE A 255 14.83 -0.77 -11.77
#